data_AF-A0A4R2MWI2-F1
#
_entry.id   AF-A0A4R2MWI2-F1
#
_cell.length_a   1.000
_cell.length_b   1.000
_cell.length_c   1.000
_cell.angle_alpha   90.00
_cell.angle_beta   90.00
_cell.angle_gamma   90.00
#
_symmetry.space_group_name_H-M   'P 1'
#
loop_
_entity.id
_entity.type
_entity.pdbx_description
1 polymer ?
#
loop_
_entity_poly.entity_id
_entity_poly.type
_entity_poly.pdbx_seq_one_letter_code
_entity_poly.pdbx_strand_id
1 'polypeptide(L)'
;MKNWLLVLLILGLTGCSYRLFSLGSAPVNNQWKKNGVHIQGKDFRICQNKMENVMTERDKYLENKKYGDLTPEEIKEWDVSIDRLDKIFNECAYELGYRFKPDLGWCWEGSFNMRMCDKYKKYRN
;
A
#
# COMPACT_ATOMS: atom_id res chain seq x y z
N MET A 1 4.67 -24.32 -40.76
CA MET A 1 5.26 -23.17 -40.05
C MET A 1 4.22 -22.19 -39.45
N LYS A 2 2.91 -22.52 -39.41
CA LYS A 2 1.85 -21.55 -39.04
C LYS A 2 1.48 -21.53 -37.55
N ASN A 3 1.85 -22.57 -36.77
CA ASN A 3 1.50 -22.67 -35.35
C ASN A 3 2.59 -22.20 -34.37
N TRP A 4 3.82 -21.93 -34.83
CA TRP A 4 4.92 -21.53 -33.94
C TRP A 4 4.74 -20.11 -33.38
N LEU A 5 4.17 -19.21 -34.17
CA LEU A 5 3.76 -17.88 -33.71
C LEU A 5 2.72 -17.96 -32.59
N LEU A 6 1.78 -18.90 -32.68
CA LEU A 6 0.74 -19.09 -31.66
C LEU A 6 1.32 -19.64 -30.35
N VAL A 7 2.27 -20.59 -30.45
CA VAL A 7 2.99 -21.14 -29.30
C VAL A 7 3.85 -20.08 -28.61
N LEU A 8 4.57 -19.25 -29.39
CA LEU A 8 5.36 -18.14 -28.85
C LEU A 8 4.48 -17.05 -28.20
N LEU A 9 3.28 -16.80 -28.77
CA LEU A 9 2.33 -15.85 -28.19
C LEU A 9 1.78 -16.35 -26.85
N ILE A 10 1.42 -17.63 -26.76
CA ILE A 10 0.95 -18.26 -25.51
C ILE A 10 2.06 -18.25 -24.45
N LEU A 11 3.30 -18.62 -24.81
CA LEU A 11 4.44 -18.60 -23.89
C LEU A 11 4.81 -17.17 -23.44
N GLY A 12 4.68 -16.19 -24.32
CA GLY A 12 4.89 -14.77 -23.98
C GLY A 12 3.84 -14.26 -22.99
N LEU A 13 2.57 -14.60 -23.21
CA LEU A 13 1.47 -14.21 -22.33
C LEU A 13 1.55 -14.89 -20.95
N THR A 14 1.89 -16.19 -20.90
CA THR A 14 2.06 -16.89 -19.61
C THR A 14 3.32 -16.45 -18.87
N GLY A 15 4.42 -16.15 -19.58
CA GLY A 15 5.65 -15.61 -18.98
C GLY A 15 5.48 -14.24 -18.32
N CYS A 16 4.67 -13.36 -18.89
CA CYS A 16 4.31 -12.08 -18.27
C CYS A 16 3.46 -12.26 -17.01
N SER A 17 2.51 -13.21 -17.03
CA SER A 17 1.66 -13.47 -15.86
C SER A 17 2.47 -14.00 -14.66
N TYR A 18 3.51 -14.83 -14.87
CA TYR A 18 4.32 -15.37 -13.78
C TYR A 18 5.09 -14.29 -13.00
N ARG A 19 5.60 -13.25 -13.68
CA ARG A 19 6.27 -12.11 -13.01
C ARG A 19 5.32 -11.28 -12.13
N LEU A 20 4.06 -11.14 -12.54
CA LEU A 20 3.03 -10.47 -11.74
C LEU A 20 2.74 -11.24 -10.44
N PHE A 21 2.72 -12.58 -10.48
CA PHE A 21 2.45 -13.40 -9.30
C PHE A 21 3.67 -13.58 -8.38
N SER A 22 4.90 -13.47 -8.90
CA SER A 22 6.13 -13.79 -8.16
C SER A 22 6.69 -12.65 -7.29
N LEU A 23 6.32 -11.39 -7.52
CA LEU A 23 6.92 -10.23 -6.83
C LEU A 23 6.15 -9.78 -5.57
N GLY A 24 5.03 -10.44 -5.27
CA GLY A 24 4.09 -10.01 -4.24
C GLY A 24 3.33 -8.74 -4.65
N SER A 25 2.22 -8.49 -3.96
CA SER A 25 1.45 -7.26 -4.16
C SER A 25 2.32 -6.05 -3.85
N ALA A 26 2.27 -5.04 -4.72
CA ALA A 26 2.88 -3.75 -4.40
C ALA A 26 2.29 -3.20 -3.08
N PRO A 27 3.10 -2.52 -2.25
CA PRO A 27 2.62 -1.97 -0.99
C PRO A 27 1.63 -0.81 -1.22
N VAL A 28 0.82 -0.50 -0.20
CA VAL A 28 -0.26 0.52 -0.29
C VAL A 28 0.28 1.89 -0.68
N ASN A 29 1.45 2.29 -0.17
CA ASN A 29 2.10 3.56 -0.52
C ASN A 29 2.41 3.67 -2.02
N ASN A 30 2.70 2.57 -2.72
CA ASN A 30 2.92 2.59 -4.17
C ASN A 30 1.66 2.96 -4.97
N GLN A 31 0.49 2.84 -4.35
CA GLN A 31 -0.80 3.17 -4.94
C GLN A 31 -1.14 4.67 -4.81
N TRP A 32 -0.40 5.41 -3.99
CA TRP A 32 -0.53 6.86 -3.87
C TRP A 32 0.33 7.55 -4.93
N LYS A 33 -0.30 8.09 -5.98
CA LYS A 33 0.40 8.58 -7.18
C LYS A 33 0.14 10.06 -7.47
N LYS A 34 1.20 10.76 -7.87
CA LYS A 34 1.18 12.12 -8.43
C LYS A 34 1.90 12.07 -9.77
N ASN A 35 1.21 12.48 -10.83
CA ASN A 35 1.71 12.37 -12.21
C ASN A 35 2.18 10.95 -12.60
N GLY A 36 1.47 9.93 -12.10
CA GLY A 36 1.78 8.51 -12.35
C GLY A 36 2.93 7.94 -11.51
N VAL A 37 3.64 8.77 -10.74
CA VAL A 37 4.74 8.34 -9.87
C VAL A 37 4.23 8.19 -8.43
N HIS A 38 4.63 7.12 -7.75
CA HIS A 38 4.21 6.88 -6.38
C HIS A 38 4.91 7.82 -5.37
N ILE A 39 4.35 7.97 -4.18
CA ILE A 39 4.93 8.80 -3.12
C ILE A 39 6.29 8.23 -2.67
N GLN A 40 7.32 9.06 -2.75
CA GLN A 40 8.70 8.67 -2.43
C GLN A 40 9.54 9.90 -2.04
N GLY A 41 10.77 9.66 -1.58
CA GLY A 41 11.76 10.70 -1.30
C GLY A 41 11.27 11.75 -0.30
N LYS A 42 11.36 13.03 -0.68
CA LYS A 42 11.03 14.17 0.19
C LYS A 42 9.57 14.17 0.63
N ASP A 43 8.64 13.95 -0.30
CA ASP A 43 7.20 13.98 0.01
C ASP A 43 6.81 12.87 0.97
N PHE A 44 7.36 11.66 0.75
CA PHE A 44 7.19 10.55 1.69
C PHE A 44 7.69 10.92 3.09
N ARG A 45 8.90 11.49 3.18
CA ARG A 45 9.48 11.89 4.47
C ARG A 45 8.65 12.97 5.16
N ILE A 46 8.09 13.92 4.42
CA ILE A 46 7.20 14.95 5.00
C ILE A 46 5.99 14.30 5.67
N CYS A 47 5.30 13.39 4.98
CA CYS A 47 4.11 12.75 5.52
C CYS A 47 4.44 11.75 6.64
N GLN A 48 5.56 11.03 6.52
CA GLN A 48 6.07 10.18 7.57
C GLN A 48 6.38 10.99 8.84
N ASN A 49 7.10 12.11 8.73
CA ASN A 49 7.39 12.97 9.88
C ASN A 49 6.11 13.54 10.50
N LYS A 50 5.11 13.92 9.70
CA LYS A 50 3.80 14.40 10.20
C LYS A 50 3.10 13.33 11.03
N MET A 51 3.16 12.08 10.59
CA MET A 51 2.63 10.91 11.31
C MET A 51 3.42 10.64 12.60
N GLU A 52 4.76 10.55 12.53
CA GLU A 52 5.63 10.26 13.67
C GLU A 52 5.52 11.32 14.77
N ASN A 53 5.37 12.59 14.40
CA ASN A 53 5.23 13.70 15.36
C ASN A 53 3.94 13.66 16.19
N VAL A 54 2.91 12.92 15.74
CA VAL A 54 1.65 12.78 16.47
C VAL A 54 1.51 11.41 17.16
N MET A 55 2.56 10.59 17.13
CA MET A 55 2.59 9.34 17.85
C MET A 55 2.70 9.61 19.35
N THR A 56 1.81 8.97 20.10
CA THR A 56 1.90 8.96 21.56
C THR A 56 3.04 8.06 22.02
N GLU A 57 3.45 8.18 23.28
CA GLU A 57 4.41 7.24 23.86
C GLU A 57 3.87 5.79 23.84
N ARG A 58 2.54 5.60 23.92
CA ARG A 58 1.92 4.29 23.77
C ARG A 58 2.07 3.75 22.35
N ASP A 59 1.88 4.59 21.33
CA ASP A 59 2.07 4.18 19.93
C ASP A 59 3.52 3.76 19.68
N LYS A 60 4.48 4.55 20.16
CA LYS A 60 5.92 4.24 20.06
C LYS A 60 6.28 2.96 20.80
N TYR A 61 5.69 2.73 21.98
CA TYR A 61 5.88 1.48 22.72
C TYR A 61 5.42 0.27 21.89
N LEU A 62 4.21 0.35 21.31
CA LEU A 62 3.63 -0.74 20.52
C LEU A 62 4.43 -1.00 19.24
N GLU A 63 4.83 0.06 18.53
CA GLU A 63 5.65 -0.03 17.31
C GLU A 63 7.01 -0.70 17.55
N ASN A 64 7.67 -0.38 18.67
CA ASN A 64 9.00 -0.91 18.99
C ASN A 64 8.98 -2.35 19.51
N LYS A 65 7.81 -2.90 19.83
CA LYS A 65 7.66 -4.26 20.34
C LYS A 65 7.58 -5.25 19.17
N LYS A 66 8.19 -6.43 19.32
CA LYS A 66 8.02 -7.48 18.30
C LYS A 66 6.57 -7.92 18.28
N TYR A 67 6.00 -8.08 17.09
CA TYR A 67 4.60 -8.44 16.93
C TYR A 67 4.19 -9.70 17.72
N GLY A 68 5.06 -10.72 17.77
CA GLY A 68 4.81 -11.95 18.51
C GLY A 68 4.77 -11.80 20.04
N ASP A 69 5.26 -10.67 20.57
CA ASP A 69 5.28 -10.37 22.00
C ASP A 69 4.06 -9.50 22.43
N LEU A 70 3.27 -9.01 21.47
CA LEU A 70 2.06 -8.21 21.75
C LEU A 70 0.95 -9.11 22.31
N THR A 71 0.26 -8.63 23.35
CA THR A 71 -0.97 -9.30 23.79
C THR A 71 -2.11 -9.07 22.78
N PRO A 72 -3.18 -9.88 22.79
CA PRO A 72 -4.35 -9.64 21.94
C PRO A 72 -4.96 -8.25 22.11
N GLU A 73 -4.91 -7.68 23.31
CA GLU A 73 -5.37 -6.32 23.60
C GLU A 73 -4.44 -5.28 22.97
N GLU A 74 -3.13 -5.48 23.07
CA GLU A 74 -2.13 -4.60 22.46
C GLU A 74 -2.20 -4.62 20.94
N ILE A 75 -2.51 -5.77 20.33
CA ILE A 75 -2.76 -5.87 18.89
C ILE A 75 -3.98 -5.01 18.50
N LYS A 76 -5.08 -5.09 19.27
CA LYS A 76 -6.27 -4.25 19.01
C LYS A 76 -5.97 -2.76 19.19
N GLU A 77 -5.20 -2.40 20.21
CA GLU A 77 -4.75 -1.02 20.41
C GLU A 77 -3.92 -0.56 19.21
N TRP A 78 -2.97 -1.38 18.77
CA TRP A 78 -2.11 -1.08 17.63
C TRP A 78 -2.89 -0.93 16.34
N ASP A 79 -3.90 -1.77 16.07
CA ASP A 79 -4.77 -1.65 14.91
C ASP A 79 -5.50 -0.29 14.87
N VAL A 80 -5.97 0.19 16.02
CA VAL A 80 -6.62 1.52 16.15
C VAL A 80 -5.60 2.64 15.93
N SER A 81 -4.40 2.51 16.50
CA SER A 81 -3.31 3.46 16.31
C SER A 81 -2.89 3.57 14.85
N ILE A 82 -2.69 2.43 14.17
CA ILE A 82 -2.37 2.38 12.75
C ILE A 82 -3.45 3.03 11.90
N ASP A 83 -4.74 2.76 12.16
CA ASP A 83 -5.81 3.39 11.37
C ASP A 83 -5.77 4.93 11.47
N ARG A 84 -5.54 5.46 12.69
CA ARG A 84 -5.38 6.89 12.94
C ARG A 84 -4.14 7.47 12.25
N LEU A 85 -2.99 6.81 12.39
CA LEU A 85 -1.71 7.26 11.83
C LEU A 85 -1.71 7.21 10.30
N ASP A 86 -2.26 6.15 9.72
CA ASP A 86 -2.51 6.02 8.29
C ASP A 86 -3.33 7.18 7.77
N LYS A 87 -4.42 7.55 8.46
CA LYS A 87 -5.26 8.67 8.03
C LYS A 87 -4.45 9.96 7.90
N ILE A 88 -3.57 10.23 8.85
CA ILE A 88 -2.71 11.42 8.87
C ILE A 88 -1.71 11.40 7.71
N PHE A 89 -1.06 10.26 7.47
CA PHE A 89 -0.15 10.10 6.34
C PHE A 89 -0.87 10.32 5.00
N ASN A 90 -2.03 9.70 4.83
CA ASN A 90 -2.81 9.73 3.60
C ASN A 90 -3.45 11.09 3.32
N GLU A 91 -3.89 11.82 4.36
CA GLU A 91 -4.32 13.22 4.25
C GLU A 91 -3.16 14.12 3.82
N CYS A 92 -1.96 13.95 4.40
CA CYS A 92 -0.77 14.66 3.95
C CYS A 92 -0.43 14.37 2.47
N ALA A 93 -0.45 13.10 2.06
CA ALA A 93 -0.20 12.73 0.67
C ALA A 93 -1.21 13.40 -0.27
N TYR A 94 -2.49 13.41 0.12
CA TYR A 94 -3.55 14.08 -0.63
C TYR A 94 -3.35 15.59 -0.75
N GLU A 95 -2.96 16.26 0.35
CA GLU A 95 -2.60 17.69 0.40
C GLU A 95 -1.43 18.01 -0.53
N LEU A 96 -0.43 17.13 -0.63
CA LEU A 96 0.71 17.26 -1.55
C LEU A 96 0.37 16.99 -3.03
N GLY A 97 -0.90 16.66 -3.33
CA GLY A 97 -1.41 16.42 -4.67
C GLY A 97 -1.30 14.98 -5.15
N TYR A 98 -1.02 14.02 -4.26
CA TYR A 98 -1.14 12.60 -4.58
C TYR A 98 -2.62 12.20 -4.56
N ARG A 99 -2.95 11.15 -5.32
CA ARG A 99 -4.26 10.49 -5.29
C ARG A 99 -4.07 9.01 -5.14
N PHE A 100 -5.00 8.37 -4.45
CA PHE A 100 -5.03 6.92 -4.37
C PHE A 100 -5.47 6.37 -5.74
N LYS A 101 -4.51 5.92 -6.55
CA LYS A 101 -4.69 5.42 -7.92
C LYS A 101 -4.07 4.01 -8.01
N PRO A 102 -4.81 2.99 -7.53
CA PRO A 102 -4.31 1.63 -7.50
C PRO A 102 -3.97 1.13 -8.91
N ASP A 103 -2.91 0.34 -9.02
CA ASP A 103 -2.54 -0.36 -10.24
C ASP A 103 -3.66 -1.29 -10.71
N LEU A 104 -3.71 -1.53 -12.02
CA LEU A 104 -4.70 -2.43 -12.60
C LEU A 104 -4.55 -3.83 -11.98
N GLY A 105 -5.64 -4.38 -11.43
CA GLY A 105 -5.62 -5.68 -10.77
C GLY A 105 -5.33 -5.61 -9.27
N TRP A 106 -4.69 -4.55 -8.78
CA TRP A 106 -4.18 -4.50 -7.40
C TRP A 106 -5.25 -4.73 -6.34
N CYS A 107 -6.44 -4.13 -6.51
CA CYS A 107 -7.56 -4.29 -5.58
C CYS A 107 -8.09 -5.74 -5.48
N TRP A 108 -7.80 -6.60 -6.46
CA TRP A 108 -8.30 -7.98 -6.54
C TRP A 108 -7.23 -9.02 -6.19
N GLU A 109 -6.00 -8.60 -5.89
CA GLU A 109 -4.92 -9.51 -5.50
C GLU A 109 -5.12 -10.13 -4.11
N GLY A 110 -6.03 -9.58 -3.29
CA GLY A 110 -6.38 -10.15 -1.99
C GLY A 110 -7.38 -9.33 -1.18
N SER A 111 -7.91 -9.93 -0.11
CA SER A 111 -8.91 -9.28 0.76
C SER A 111 -8.38 -8.02 1.45
N PHE A 112 -7.08 -7.98 1.75
CA PHE A 112 -6.41 -6.80 2.29
C PHE A 112 -6.42 -5.63 1.29
N ASN A 113 -5.95 -5.86 0.06
CA ASN A 113 -5.93 -4.82 -0.98
C ASN A 113 -7.33 -4.31 -1.32
N MET A 114 -8.31 -5.22 -1.40
CA MET A 114 -9.70 -4.85 -1.63
C MET A 114 -10.23 -3.91 -0.54
N ARG A 115 -9.92 -4.21 0.73
CA ARG A 115 -10.26 -3.34 1.87
C ARG A 115 -9.60 -1.97 1.76
N MET A 116 -8.32 -1.93 1.39
CA MET A 116 -7.61 -0.65 1.20
C MET A 116 -8.21 0.17 0.04
N CYS A 117 -8.62 -0.48 -1.05
CA CYS A 117 -9.30 0.18 -2.16
C CYS A 117 -10.65 0.78 -1.79
N ASP A 118 -11.39 0.17 -0.87
CA ASP A 118 -12.63 0.73 -0.34
C ASP A 118 -12.35 1.86 0.67
N LYS A 119 -11.41 1.65 1.60
CA LYS A 119 -10.97 2.65 2.61
C LYS A 119 -10.52 3.96 1.97
N TYR A 120 -9.72 3.89 0.92
CA TYR A 120 -9.11 5.07 0.30
C TYR A 120 -9.82 5.58 -0.96
N LYS A 121 -11.00 5.04 -1.29
CA LYS A 121 -11.78 5.47 -2.48
C LYS A 121 -12.07 6.97 -2.50
N LYS A 122 -12.19 7.61 -1.33
CA LYS A 122 -12.43 9.05 -1.19
C LYS A 122 -11.27 9.93 -1.65
N TYR A 123 -10.05 9.39 -1.74
CA TYR A 123 -8.84 10.12 -2.15
C TYR A 123 -8.49 9.94 -3.63
N ARG A 124 -9.44 9.43 -4.45
CA ARG A 124 -9.21 9.17 -5.89
C ARG A 124 -9.22 10.44 -6.73
N ASN A 125 -9.96 11.47 -6.31
CA ASN A 125 -10.20 12.73 -7.03
C ASN A 125 -9.79 13.92 -6.18
#